data_AF-A0A219APT0-F1
#
_entry.id   AF-A0A219APT0-F1
#
_cell.length_a   1.000
_cell.length_b   1.000
_cell.length_c   1.000
_cell.angle_alpha   90.00
_cell.angle_beta   90.00
_cell.angle_gamma   90.00
#
_symmetry.space_group_name_H-M   'P 1'
#
loop_
_entity.id
_entity.type
_entity.pdbx_description
1 polymer ?
#
loop_
_entity_poly.entity_id
_entity_poly.type
_entity_poly.pdbx_seq_one_letter_code
_entity_poly.pdbx_strand_id
1 'polypeptide(L)'
;MADGDRVSRHLGEKHGHSRKARWGLNKLMNSLQLPSPRQLPPRQDGCPQHPHLALQRGVGCSYCRFRSTSYDILSRHLKKEHRREVTARRSSGYWLRDHIQDDILFQSWLPGDILATWCVSASAVEMPTLVPLTAKDAE
;
A
#
# COMPACT_ATOMS: atom_id res chain seq x y z
N MET A 1 -21.49 5.81 -16.70
CA MET A 1 -22.27 6.40 -15.58
C MET A 1 -21.32 7.25 -14.77
N ALA A 2 -21.53 8.57 -14.74
CA ALA A 2 -20.57 9.50 -14.17
C ALA A 2 -20.51 9.36 -12.65
N ASP A 3 -19.33 9.01 -12.14
CA ASP A 3 -18.92 9.03 -10.72
C ASP A 3 -18.86 10.47 -10.15
N GLY A 4 -19.63 11.40 -10.73
CA GLY A 4 -19.45 12.84 -10.53
C GLY A 4 -20.03 13.37 -9.23
N ASP A 5 -21.00 12.68 -8.60
CA ASP A 5 -21.72 13.19 -7.42
C ASP A 5 -21.17 12.66 -6.07
N ARG A 6 -20.12 11.82 -6.11
CA ARG A 6 -19.59 11.20 -4.90
C ARG A 6 -18.75 12.13 -4.06
N VAL A 7 -17.97 13.01 -4.68
CA VAL A 7 -16.99 13.84 -3.97
C VAL A 7 -17.68 14.88 -3.10
N SER A 8 -18.58 15.68 -3.69
CA SER A 8 -19.34 16.66 -2.91
C SER A 8 -20.12 15.97 -1.80
N ARG A 9 -20.84 14.90 -2.08
CA ARG A 9 -21.60 14.19 -1.04
C ARG A 9 -20.72 13.63 0.08
N HIS A 10 -19.62 12.95 -0.27
CA HIS A 10 -18.65 12.40 0.68
C HIS A 10 -18.05 13.46 1.61
N LEU A 11 -17.67 14.62 1.07
CA LEU A 11 -17.15 15.73 1.86
C LEU A 11 -18.18 16.27 2.88
N GLY A 12 -19.46 16.17 2.59
CA GLY A 12 -20.51 16.49 3.55
C GLY A 12 -20.69 15.42 4.61
N GLU A 13 -20.79 14.17 4.18
CA GLU A 13 -21.12 13.02 5.05
C GLU A 13 -19.96 12.60 5.96
N LYS A 14 -18.71 12.62 5.45
CA LYS A 14 -17.52 12.14 6.17
C LYS A 14 -16.67 13.23 6.80
N HIS A 15 -16.74 14.45 6.25
CA HIS A 15 -15.88 15.56 6.68
C HIS A 15 -16.67 16.79 7.15
N GLY A 16 -18.01 16.76 7.13
CA GLY A 16 -18.84 17.82 7.69
C GLY A 16 -18.80 19.15 6.92
N HIS A 17 -18.32 19.18 5.68
CA HIS A 17 -18.25 20.43 4.92
C HIS A 17 -19.65 20.97 4.56
N SER A 18 -19.84 22.27 4.72
CA SER A 18 -21.11 22.94 4.42
C SER A 18 -21.46 22.88 2.92
N ARG A 19 -22.75 23.03 2.58
CA ARG A 19 -23.21 23.02 1.17
C ARG A 19 -22.56 24.12 0.34
N LYS A 20 -22.34 25.32 0.91
CA LYS A 20 -21.64 26.43 0.22
C LYS A 20 -20.18 26.08 -0.08
N ALA A 21 -19.48 25.47 0.88
CA ALA A 21 -18.07 25.10 0.70
C ALA A 21 -17.86 24.01 -0.37
N ARG A 22 -18.89 23.20 -0.63
CA ARG A 22 -18.85 22.11 -1.62
C ARG A 22 -19.43 22.48 -2.98
N TRP A 23 -19.97 23.68 -3.12
CA TRP A 23 -20.64 24.10 -4.34
C TRP A 23 -19.66 24.20 -5.50
N GLY A 24 -20.02 23.66 -6.66
CA GLY A 24 -19.18 23.67 -7.86
C GLY A 24 -18.02 22.66 -7.87
N LEU A 25 -17.75 21.93 -6.78
CA LEU A 25 -16.65 20.95 -6.74
C LEU A 25 -16.81 19.84 -7.76
N ASN A 26 -18.02 19.33 -7.98
CA ASN A 26 -18.25 18.30 -9.01
C ASN A 26 -17.93 18.85 -10.43
N LYS A 27 -18.25 20.13 -10.69
CA LYS A 27 -17.94 20.77 -11.99
C LYS A 27 -16.43 20.92 -12.17
N LEU A 28 -15.71 21.32 -11.12
CA LEU A 28 -14.26 21.38 -11.11
C LEU A 28 -13.64 19.99 -11.33
N MET A 29 -14.06 18.99 -10.56
CA MET A 29 -13.57 17.61 -10.69
C MET A 29 -13.77 17.06 -12.10
N ASN A 30 -14.94 17.27 -12.71
CA ASN A 30 -15.21 16.85 -14.08
C ASN A 30 -14.34 17.62 -15.10
N SER A 31 -14.03 18.89 -14.86
CA SER A 31 -13.17 19.69 -15.75
C SER A 31 -11.71 19.24 -15.76
N LEU A 32 -11.23 18.66 -14.65
CA LEU A 32 -9.85 18.17 -14.52
C LEU A 32 -9.59 16.87 -15.30
N GLN A 33 -10.65 16.20 -15.78
CA GLN A 33 -10.56 14.94 -16.56
C GLN A 33 -9.60 13.92 -15.94
N LEU A 34 -9.62 13.80 -14.60
CA LEU A 34 -8.69 12.93 -13.88
C LEU A 34 -8.92 11.46 -14.26
N PRO A 35 -7.86 10.70 -14.58
CA PRO A 35 -7.97 9.29 -14.90
C PRO A 35 -8.43 8.48 -13.68
N SER A 36 -9.08 7.35 -13.94
CA SER A 36 -9.49 6.45 -12.86
C SER A 36 -8.26 5.92 -12.11
N PRO A 37 -8.28 5.82 -10.76
CA PRO A 37 -7.17 5.24 -10.00
C PRO A 37 -6.83 3.80 -10.42
N ARG A 38 -7.78 3.06 -10.99
CA ARG A 38 -7.57 1.71 -11.56
C ARG A 38 -6.66 1.69 -12.78
N GLN A 39 -6.56 2.82 -13.49
CA GLN A 39 -5.78 2.97 -14.71
C GLN A 39 -4.42 3.58 -14.45
N LEU A 40 -4.17 4.04 -13.22
CA LEU A 40 -2.89 4.62 -12.85
C LEU A 40 -1.84 3.51 -12.66
N PRO A 41 -0.65 3.66 -13.24
CA PRO A 41 0.44 2.74 -12.94
C PRO A 41 0.82 2.83 -11.46
N PRO A 42 1.25 1.72 -10.84
CA PRO A 42 1.82 1.76 -9.50
C PRO A 42 3.04 2.69 -9.46
N ARG A 43 3.31 3.29 -8.30
CA ARG A 43 4.54 4.07 -8.10
C ARG A 43 5.77 3.16 -8.18
N GLN A 44 6.94 3.79 -8.30
CA GLN A 44 8.20 3.07 -8.23
C GLN A 44 8.42 2.50 -6.82
N ASP A 45 8.99 1.30 -6.75
CA ASP A 45 9.43 0.70 -5.48
C ASP A 45 10.46 1.60 -4.79
N GLY A 46 10.35 1.73 -3.46
CA GLY A 46 11.22 2.57 -2.65
C GLY A 46 10.76 4.02 -2.54
N CYS A 47 9.57 4.36 -3.04
CA CYS A 47 8.95 5.64 -2.74
C CYS A 47 8.64 5.77 -1.23
N PRO A 48 8.67 6.99 -0.67
CA PRO A 48 8.21 7.23 0.69
C PRO A 48 6.73 6.88 0.83
N GLN A 49 6.32 6.58 2.06
CA GLN A 49 4.94 6.25 2.38
C GLN A 49 4.01 7.41 2.00
N HIS A 50 2.94 7.11 1.29
CA HIS A 50 1.89 8.09 1.04
C HIS A 50 1.00 8.22 2.30
N PRO A 51 0.78 9.44 2.82
CA PRO A 51 0.11 9.65 4.12
C PRO A 51 -1.36 9.20 4.14
N HIS A 52 -2.03 9.19 2.98
CA HIS A 52 -3.46 8.88 2.87
C HIS A 52 -3.76 7.50 2.27
N LEU A 53 -2.75 6.71 1.89
CA LEU A 53 -2.97 5.36 1.36
C LEU A 53 -2.75 4.31 2.44
N ALA A 54 -3.57 3.27 2.41
CA ALA A 54 -3.47 2.17 3.36
C ALA A 54 -2.13 1.45 3.19
N LEU A 55 -1.40 1.31 4.30
CA LEU A 55 -0.19 0.51 4.35
C LEU A 55 -0.57 -0.96 4.53
N GLN A 56 -0.03 -1.82 3.68
CA GLN A 56 -0.26 -3.26 3.74
C GLN A 56 1.07 -3.98 3.97
N ARG A 57 1.06 -4.96 4.88
CA ARG A 57 2.23 -5.81 5.17
C ARG A 57 2.07 -7.14 4.45
N GLY A 58 3.16 -7.66 3.93
CA GLY A 58 3.17 -8.99 3.33
C GLY A 58 4.58 -9.49 3.06
N VAL A 59 4.69 -10.34 2.05
CA VAL A 59 5.89 -11.08 1.72
C VAL A 59 6.22 -10.95 0.24
N GLY A 60 7.52 -10.84 -0.06
CA GLY A 60 8.05 -10.66 -1.41
C GLY A 60 8.97 -11.79 -1.84
N CYS A 61 8.98 -12.10 -3.14
CA CYS A 61 9.99 -13.01 -3.69
C CYS A 61 11.35 -12.31 -3.73
N SER A 62 12.41 -13.00 -3.30
CA SER A 62 13.78 -12.44 -3.39
C SER A 62 14.34 -12.40 -4.81
N TYR A 63 13.74 -13.15 -5.74
CA TYR A 63 14.25 -13.35 -7.10
C TYR A 63 13.51 -12.54 -8.16
N CYS A 64 12.27 -12.13 -7.90
CA CYS A 64 11.44 -11.43 -8.85
C CYS A 64 10.46 -10.48 -8.15
N ARG A 65 9.69 -9.71 -8.93
CA ARG A 65 8.73 -8.73 -8.39
C ARG A 65 7.42 -9.33 -7.87
N PHE A 66 7.31 -10.65 -7.73
CA PHE A 66 6.11 -11.28 -7.21
C PHE A 66 5.94 -11.00 -5.71
N ARG A 67 4.72 -10.61 -5.30
CA ARG A 67 4.38 -10.21 -3.93
C ARG A 67 3.03 -10.80 -3.54
N SER A 68 2.86 -11.05 -2.25
CA SER A 68 1.59 -11.52 -1.71
C SER A 68 1.45 -11.12 -0.24
N THR A 69 0.22 -11.05 0.24
CA THR A 69 -0.09 -11.03 1.67
C THR A 69 -0.01 -12.42 2.30
N SER A 70 0.04 -13.49 1.48
CA SER A 70 0.06 -14.88 1.94
C SER A 70 1.39 -15.57 1.66
N TYR A 71 1.98 -16.12 2.72
CA TYR A 71 3.19 -16.92 2.65
C TYR A 71 3.00 -18.21 1.83
N ASP A 72 1.81 -18.82 1.85
CA ASP A 72 1.49 -20.03 1.09
C ASP A 72 1.50 -19.80 -0.42
N ILE A 73 0.96 -18.65 -0.84
CA ILE A 73 0.96 -18.25 -2.25
C ILE A 73 2.40 -18.02 -2.72
N LEU A 74 3.19 -17.31 -1.91
CA LEU A 74 4.59 -17.04 -2.25
C LEU A 74 5.45 -18.32 -2.24
N SER A 75 5.21 -19.23 -1.31
CA SER A 75 5.88 -20.53 -1.26
C SER A 75 5.58 -21.38 -2.49
N ARG A 76 4.32 -21.39 -2.96
CA ARG A 76 3.94 -22.05 -4.21
C ARG A 76 4.59 -21.41 -5.43
N HIS A 77 4.65 -20.08 -5.46
CA HIS A 77 5.37 -19.32 -6.50
C HIS A 77 6.85 -19.73 -6.56
N LEU A 78 7.56 -19.73 -5.43
CA LEU A 78 8.98 -20.10 -5.36
C LEU A 78 9.24 -21.53 -5.85
N LYS A 79 8.41 -22.49 -5.44
CA LYS A 79 8.54 -23.88 -5.86
C LYS A 79 8.30 -24.08 -7.36
N LYS A 80 7.47 -23.23 -7.97
CA LYS A 80 7.08 -23.34 -9.38
C LYS A 80 8.05 -22.59 -10.30
N GLU A 81 8.28 -21.30 -10.02
CA GLU A 81 9.02 -20.40 -10.90
C GLU A 81 10.52 -20.33 -10.54
N HIS A 82 10.90 -20.60 -9.29
CA HIS A 82 12.28 -20.52 -8.78
C HIS A 82 12.79 -21.84 -8.21
N ARG A 83 12.36 -22.96 -8.79
CA ARG A 83 12.69 -24.30 -8.30
C ARG A 83 14.20 -24.53 -8.25
N ARG A 84 14.95 -24.03 -9.23
CA ARG A 84 16.40 -24.28 -9.35
C ARG A 84 17.18 -23.55 -8.25
N GLU A 85 16.85 -22.29 -8.02
CA GLU A 85 17.45 -21.43 -7.01
C GLU A 85 17.21 -21.98 -5.61
N VAL A 86 15.96 -22.36 -5.33
CA VAL A 86 15.56 -22.93 -4.04
C VAL A 86 16.20 -24.32 -3.82
N THR A 87 16.44 -25.09 -4.88
CA THR A 87 17.03 -26.44 -4.76
C THR A 87 18.55 -26.46 -4.90
N ALA A 88 19.22 -25.38 -5.31
CA ALA A 88 20.68 -25.34 -5.44
C ALA A 88 21.40 -25.34 -4.09
N ARG A 89 20.78 -24.82 -3.02
CA ARG A 89 21.35 -24.73 -1.65
C ARG A 89 21.27 -26.02 -0.82
N ARG A 90 21.30 -27.21 -1.43
CA ARG A 90 21.11 -28.48 -0.68
C ARG A 90 22.16 -28.78 0.38
N SER A 91 23.33 -28.13 0.34
CA SER A 91 24.45 -28.38 1.24
C SER A 91 24.32 -27.73 2.64
N SER A 92 23.41 -26.77 2.85
CA SER A 92 23.28 -26.03 4.13
C SER A 92 21.89 -26.10 4.78
N GLY A 93 21.01 -27.00 4.31
CA GLY A 93 19.63 -27.09 4.78
C GLY A 93 18.66 -26.31 3.89
N TYR A 94 17.59 -26.97 3.48
CA TYR A 94 16.55 -26.42 2.63
C TYR A 94 15.59 -25.57 3.47
N TRP A 95 15.72 -24.24 3.41
CA TRP A 95 14.80 -23.32 4.07
C TRP A 95 14.16 -22.36 3.07
N LEU A 96 12.87 -22.57 2.77
CA LEU A 96 12.10 -21.69 1.87
C LEU A 96 12.04 -20.23 2.34
N ARG A 97 12.12 -19.99 3.66
CA ARG A 97 12.11 -18.65 4.25
C ARG A 97 13.27 -17.80 3.75
N ASP A 98 14.44 -18.38 3.52
CA ASP A 98 15.64 -17.65 3.06
C ASP A 98 15.46 -17.02 1.67
N HIS A 99 14.45 -17.47 0.94
CA HIS A 99 14.11 -17.00 -0.40
C HIS A 99 12.95 -16.00 -0.39
N ILE A 100 12.43 -15.66 0.79
CA ILE A 100 11.29 -14.78 1.01
C ILE A 100 11.76 -13.53 1.74
N GLN A 101 11.39 -12.37 1.20
CA GLN A 101 11.50 -11.10 1.88
C GLN A 101 10.29 -10.94 2.79
N ASP A 102 10.50 -11.13 4.08
CA ASP A 102 9.49 -10.87 5.10
C ASP A 102 9.31 -9.36 5.34
N ASP A 103 8.14 -9.02 5.90
CA ASP A 103 7.84 -7.68 6.41
C ASP A 103 7.96 -6.54 5.39
N ILE A 104 7.77 -6.87 4.12
CA ILE A 104 7.67 -5.85 3.09
C ILE A 104 6.37 -5.06 3.29
N LEU A 105 6.53 -3.74 3.24
CA LEU A 105 5.42 -2.81 3.30
C LEU A 105 5.13 -2.31 1.89
N PHE A 106 3.87 -2.37 1.51
CA PHE A 106 3.43 -1.91 0.21
C PHE A 106 2.15 -1.08 0.30
N GLN A 107 1.98 -0.24 -0.71
CA GLN A 107 0.80 0.59 -0.92
C GLN A 107 0.28 0.41 -2.34
N SER A 108 -1.00 0.69 -2.52
CA SER A 108 -1.70 0.66 -3.80
C SER A 108 -2.62 1.87 -3.90
N TRP A 109 -2.98 2.26 -5.12
CA TRP A 109 -3.97 3.34 -5.35
C TRP A 109 -5.36 2.96 -4.86
N LEU A 110 -5.66 1.66 -4.81
CA LEU A 110 -6.94 1.11 -4.42
C LEU A 110 -6.79 0.18 -3.23
N PRO A 111 -7.72 0.20 -2.27
CA PRO A 111 -7.70 -0.73 -1.15
C PRO A 111 -7.69 -2.19 -1.63
N GLY A 112 -6.70 -2.97 -1.20
CA GLY A 112 -6.64 -4.41 -1.47
C GLY A 112 -6.14 -4.82 -2.86
N ASP A 113 -5.68 -3.89 -3.70
CA ASP A 113 -5.17 -4.22 -5.03
C ASP A 113 -3.69 -4.63 -4.98
N ILE A 114 -3.43 -5.88 -4.61
CA ILE A 114 -2.08 -6.45 -4.46
C ILE A 114 -1.27 -6.44 -5.77
N LEU A 115 -1.95 -6.51 -6.92
CA LEU A 115 -1.31 -6.61 -8.23
C LEU A 115 -0.72 -5.28 -8.68
N ALA A 116 -1.33 -4.18 -8.29
CA ALA A 116 -0.87 -2.81 -8.56
C ALA A 116 -0.25 -2.15 -7.31
N THR A 117 0.56 -2.90 -6.56
CA THR A 117 1.29 -2.40 -5.38
C THR A 117 2.71 -1.97 -5.70
N TRP A 118 3.25 -1.07 -4.87
CA TRP A 118 4.66 -0.71 -4.81
C TRP A 118 5.18 -0.81 -3.38
N CYS A 119 6.47 -1.12 -3.22
CA CYS A 119 7.12 -1.17 -1.93
C CYS A 119 7.41 0.24 -1.42
N VAL A 120 7.15 0.45 -0.14
CA VAL A 120 7.50 1.68 0.57
C VAL A 120 8.95 1.58 1.06
N SER A 121 9.68 2.69 1.07
CA SER A 121 11.04 2.72 1.64
C SER A 121 11.01 2.39 3.14
N ALA A 122 11.96 1.56 3.60
CA ALA A 122 12.09 1.20 5.02
C ALA A 122 12.31 2.42 5.93
N SER A 123 12.89 3.50 5.38
CA SER A 123 13.07 4.79 6.05
C SER A 123 11.79 5.59 6.26
N ALA A 124 10.65 5.19 5.66
CA ALA A 124 9.37 5.89 5.78
C ALA A 124 8.45 5.29 6.84
N VAL A 125 8.88 4.25 7.57
CA VAL A 125 8.21 3.83 8.80
C VAL A 125 8.61 4.80 9.91
N GLU A 126 8.12 6.03 9.82
CA GLU A 126 7.98 6.82 11.03
C GLU A 126 6.94 6.11 11.88
N MET A 127 7.43 5.34 12.87
CA MET A 127 6.63 4.98 14.03
C MET A 127 5.89 6.25 14.47
N PRO A 128 4.58 6.19 14.77
CA PRO A 128 3.95 7.27 15.50
C PRO A 128 4.70 7.39 16.83
N THR A 129 5.57 8.40 16.93
CA THR A 129 6.19 8.82 18.18
C THR A 129 5.04 9.05 19.14
N LEU A 130 4.83 8.12 20.07
CA LEU A 130 4.00 8.34 21.24
C LEU A 130 4.69 9.47 22.00
N VAL A 131 4.23 10.70 21.75
CA VAL A 131 4.64 11.86 22.53
C VAL A 131 4.25 11.54 23.96
N PRO A 132 5.18 11.49 24.93
CA PRO A 132 4.82 11.36 26.32
C PRO A 132 3.97 12.59 26.65
N LEU A 133 2.71 12.36 27.05
CA LEU A 133 1.88 13.40 27.63
C LEU A 133 2.64 13.91 28.85
N THR A 134 3.19 15.12 28.77
CA THR A 134 3.73 15.81 29.93
C THR A 134 2.56 16.02 30.87
N ALA A 135 2.52 15.25 31.96
CA ALA A 135 1.69 15.56 33.11
C ALA A 135 2.20 16.89 33.68
N LYS A 136 1.48 17.97 33.35
CA LYS A 136 1.41 19.13 34.21
C LYS A 136 0.53 18.79 35.40
N ASP A 137 0.80 19.51 36.48
CA ASP A 137 0.05 19.63 37.73
C ASP A 137 0.49 18.70 38.85
N ALA A 138 1.32 19.24 39.74
CA ALA A 138 1.08 19.22 41.18
C ALA A 138 1.92 20.33 41.85
N GLU A 139 1.21 21.40 42.22
CA GLU A 139 1.39 22.33 43.37
C GLU A 139 2.73 23.06 43.61
#